data_AF-A0A8S3BB15-F1
#
_entry.id   AF-A0A8S3BB15-F1
#
_cell.length_a   1.000
_cell.length_b   1.000
_cell.length_c   1.000
_cell.angle_alpha   90.00
_cell.angle_beta   90.00
_cell.angle_gamma   90.00
#
_symmetry.space_group_name_H-M   'P 1'
#
loop_
_entity.id
_entity.type
_entity.pdbx_description
1 polymer ?
#
loop_
_entity_poly.entity_id
_entity_poly.type
_entity_poly.pdbx_seq_one_letter_code
_entity_poly.pdbx_strand_id
1 'polypeptide(L)' 'MGLFPIPPPPPPPILPAVNFSAEQIARVCETLEENGDIDRLGRFLWSLQVAPGSANLLIQHESILRARALVAFHL' A
#
# COMPACT_ATOMS: atom_id res chain seq x y z
N MET A 1 38.26 -28.09 -19.00
CA MET A 1 37.94 -28.13 -17.57
C MET A 1 38.32 -26.77 -16.98
N GLY A 2 37.35 -25.86 -16.86
CA GLY A 2 37.60 -24.51 -16.34
C GLY A 2 36.35 -24.04 -15.61
N LEU A 3 36.23 -24.43 -14.34
CA LEU A 3 35.19 -23.95 -13.44
C LEU A 3 35.60 -22.53 -13.01
N PHE A 4 35.15 -21.52 -13.75
CA PHE A 4 35.22 -20.14 -13.25
C PHE A 4 34.33 -20.03 -12.01
N PRO A 5 34.83 -19.55 -10.86
CA PRO A 5 34.00 -19.33 -9.69
C PRO A 5 33.04 -18.18 -9.98
N ILE A 6 31.76 -18.51 -10.10
CA ILE A 6 30.64 -17.56 -10.14
C ILE A 6 30.66 -16.76 -8.82
N PRO A 7 30.73 -15.41 -8.87
CA PRO A 7 30.63 -14.60 -7.67
C PRO A 7 29.25 -14.75 -7.01
N PRO A 8 29.16 -14.68 -5.68
CA PRO A 8 27.88 -14.76 -4.98
C PRO A 8 26.95 -13.63 -5.43
N PRO A 9 25.63 -13.89 -5.57
CA PRO A 9 24.67 -12.83 -5.90
C PRO A 9 24.70 -11.75 -4.81
N PRO A 10 24.54 -10.46 -5.18
CA PRO A 10 24.44 -9.39 -4.21
C PRO A 10 23.25 -9.65 -3.26
N PRO A 11 23.34 -9.26 -1.98
CA PRO A 11 22.21 -9.33 -1.08
C PRO A 11 21.04 -8.54 -1.68
N PRO A 12 19.79 -9.02 -1.53
CA PRO A 12 18.63 -8.26 -2.00
C PRO A 12 18.68 -6.88 -1.33
N PRO A 13 18.31 -5.81 -2.05
CA PRO A 13 18.15 -4.52 -1.41
C PRO A 13 17.18 -4.70 -0.24
N ILE A 14 17.64 -4.40 0.97
CA ILE A 14 16.76 -4.25 2.14
C ILE A 14 16.00 -2.97 1.86
N LEU A 15 14.94 -3.11 1.06
CA LEU A 15 13.93 -2.08 0.94
C LEU A 15 13.40 -1.90 2.38
N PRO A 16 13.35 -0.68 2.91
CA PRO A 16 12.59 -0.45 4.14
C PRO A 16 11.20 -0.99 3.85
N ALA A 17 10.86 -2.11 4.48
CA ALA A 17 9.51 -2.61 4.47
C ALA A 17 8.73 -1.52 5.19
N VAL A 18 8.13 -0.62 4.42
CA VAL A 18 7.21 0.37 4.93
C VAL A 18 5.96 -0.41 5.30
N ASN A 19 6.05 -1.09 6.44
CA ASN A 19 4.99 -1.87 7.03
C ASN A 19 4.05 -0.87 7.69
N PHE A 20 3.37 -0.07 6.86
CA PHE A 20 2.29 0.78 7.31
C PHE A 20 1.29 -0.10 8.05
N SER A 21 1.12 0.16 9.35
CA SER A 21 0.11 -0.52 10.15
C SER A 21 -1.28 -0.17 9.64
N ALA A 22 -2.26 -1.04 9.91
CA ALA A 22 -3.66 -0.83 9.55
C ALA A 22 -4.18 0.52 10.04
N GLU A 23 -3.78 0.89 11.26
CA GLU A 23 -4.10 2.17 11.89
C GLU A 23 -3.51 3.36 11.14
N GLN A 24 -2.28 3.26 10.61
CA GLN A 24 -1.71 4.35 9.82
C GLN A 24 -2.46 4.54 8.50
N ILE A 25 -2.82 3.44 7.84
CA ILE A 25 -3.57 3.49 6.58
C ILE A 25 -4.97 4.07 6.81
N ALA A 26 -5.64 3.67 7.90
CA ALA A 26 -6.93 4.22 8.30
C ALA A 26 -6.84 5.73 8.58
N ARG A 27 -5.83 6.16 9.36
CA ARG A 27 -5.57 7.58 9.63
C ARG A 27 -5.31 8.40 8.37
N VAL A 28 -4.56 7.83 7.41
CA VAL A 28 -4.32 8.49 6.12
C VAL A 28 -5.61 8.58 5.30
N CYS A 29 -6.43 7.52 5.24
CA CYS A 29 -7.72 7.56 4.56
C CYS A 29 -8.66 8.60 5.18
N GLU A 30 -8.78 8.64 6.51
CA GLU A 30 -9.60 9.63 7.22
C GLU A 30 -9.14 11.06 6.94
N THR A 31 -7.83 11.31 7.01
CA THR A 31 -7.27 12.65 6.74
C THR A 31 -7.55 13.07 5.30
N LEU A 32 -7.35 12.16 4.33
CA LEU A 32 -7.60 12.45 2.91
C LEU A 32 -9.09 12.64 2.61
N GLU A 33 -9.97 11.84 3.22
CA GLU A 33 -11.44 12.05 3.16
C GLU A 33 -11.84 13.41 3.76
N GLU A 34 -11.33 13.77 4.93
CA GLU A 34 -11.66 15.04 5.62
C GLU A 34 -11.20 16.27 4.82
N ASN A 35 -10.04 16.18 4.18
CA ASN A 35 -9.55 17.22 3.28
C ASN A 35 -10.30 17.26 1.93
N GLY A 36 -11.11 16.25 1.61
CA GLY A 36 -11.77 16.11 0.32
C GLY A 36 -10.80 15.76 -0.82
N ASP A 37 -9.63 15.23 -0.51
CA ASP A 37 -8.55 14.94 -1.46
C ASP A 37 -8.74 13.54 -2.09
N ILE A 38 -9.86 13.36 -2.79
CA ILE A 38 -10.33 12.09 -3.35
C ILE A 38 -9.33 11.51 -4.36
N ASP A 39 -8.66 12.37 -5.15
CA ASP A 39 -7.69 11.96 -6.17
C ASP A 39 -6.49 11.24 -5.53
N ARG A 40 -5.96 11.82 -4.44
CA ARG A 40 -4.90 11.21 -3.64
C ARG A 40 -5.37 9.97 -2.89
N LEU A 41 -6.59 9.98 -2.37
CA LEU A 41 -7.22 8.83 -1.72
C LEU A 41 -7.29 7.63 -2.68
N GLY A 42 -7.74 7.84 -3.92
CA GLY A 42 -7.81 6.81 -4.95
C GLY A 42 -6.43 6.29 -5.35
N ARG A 43 -5.44 7.18 -5.51
CA ARG A 43 -4.05 6.81 -5.81
C ARG A 43 -3.43 5.97 -4.69
N PHE A 44 -3.67 6.34 -3.43
CA PHE A 44 -3.18 5.63 -2.25
C PHE A 44 -3.82 4.26 -2.11
N LEU A 45 -5.14 4.16 -2.24
CA LEU A 45 -5.88 2.89 -2.22
C LEU A 45 -5.46 1.96 -3.36
N TRP A 46 -5.25 2.51 -4.56
CA TRP A 46 -4.71 1.76 -5.70
C TRP A 46 -3.31 1.22 -5.40
N SER A 47 -2.44 2.06 -4.83
CA SER A 47 -1.08 1.65 -4.45
C SER A 47 -1.06 0.63 -3.31
N LEU A 48 -2.05 0.67 -2.42
CA LEU A 48 -2.22 -0.32 -1.37
C LEU A 48 -2.66 -1.66 -1.93
N GLN A 49 -3.72 -1.72 -2.74
CA GLN A 49 -4.22 -3.02 -3.24
C GLN A 49 -3.20 -3.79 -4.11
N VAL A 50 -2.26 -3.09 -4.75
CA VAL A 50 -1.18 -3.75 -5.52
C VAL A 50 -0.04 -4.28 -4.64
N ALA A 51 0.04 -3.85 -3.37
CA ALA A 51 1.02 -4.35 -2.42
C ALA A 51 0.57 -5.73 -1.86
N PRO A 52 1.37 -6.79 -1.99
CA PRO A 52 1.03 -8.09 -1.41
C PRO A 52 0.98 -7.99 0.12
N GLY A 53 -0.14 -8.39 0.73
CA GLY A 53 -0.36 -8.38 2.18
C GLY A 53 -1.24 -7.25 2.71
N SER A 54 -1.50 -6.21 1.93
CA SER A 54 -2.40 -5.12 2.31
C SER A 54 -3.88 -5.48 2.16
N ALA A 55 -4.22 -6.46 1.32
CA ALA A 55 -5.60 -6.82 1.01
C ALA A 55 -6.43 -7.14 2.28
N ASN A 56 -5.86 -7.86 3.24
CA ASN A 56 -6.54 -8.15 4.50
C ASN A 56 -6.74 -6.88 5.35
N LEU A 57 -5.75 -5.99 5.34
CA LEU A 57 -5.82 -4.68 6.01
C LEU A 57 -6.97 -3.82 5.44
N LEU A 58 -7.15 -3.82 4.11
CA LEU A 58 -8.19 -3.03 3.46
C LEU A 58 -9.60 -3.51 3.78
N ILE A 59 -9.76 -4.79 4.14
CA ILE A 59 -11.05 -5.40 4.47
C ILE A 59 -11.37 -5.24 5.97
N GLN A 60 -10.36 -5.07 6.82
CA GLN A 60 -10.51 -5.00 8.28
C GLN A 60 -10.90 -3.60 8.79
N HIS A 61 -10.69 -2.54 8.02
CA HIS A 61 -10.96 -1.16 8.47
C HIS A 61 -12.13 -0.52 7.71
N GLU A 62 -13.16 -0.10 8.47
CA GLU A 62 -14.33 0.59 7.93
C GLU A 62 -13.97 1.90 7.21
N SER A 63 -13.06 2.73 7.76
CA SER A 63 -12.60 3.96 7.09
C SER A 63 -12.02 3.70 5.70
N ILE A 64 -11.31 2.58 5.51
CA ILE A 64 -10.72 2.25 4.20
C ILE A 64 -11.82 1.82 3.23
N LEU A 65 -12.78 1.02 3.68
CA LEU A 65 -13.91 0.59 2.86
C LEU A 65 -14.79 1.78 2.45
N ARG A 66 -15.03 2.70 3.38
CA ARG A 66 -15.74 3.96 3.14
C ARG A 66 -14.98 4.83 2.13
N ALA A 67 -13.68 5.04 2.33
CA ALA A 67 -12.83 5.76 1.39
C ALA A 67 -12.88 5.15 -0.02
N ARG A 68 -12.82 3.82 -0.12
CA ARG A 68 -12.95 3.10 -1.41
C ARG A 68 -14.30 3.33 -2.06
N ALA A 69 -15.39 3.27 -1.30
CA ALA A 69 -16.71 3.60 -1.82
C ALA A 69 -16.74 5.05 -2.31
N LEU A 70 -16.22 5.99 -1.52
CA LEU A 70 -16.16 7.40 -1.89
C LEU A 70 -15.42 7.63 -3.20
N VAL A 71 -14.22 7.06 -3.37
CA VAL A 71 -13.46 7.13 -4.64
C VAL A 71 -14.24 6.50 -5.79
N ALA A 72 -14.87 5.34 -5.55
CA ALA A 72 -15.64 4.64 -6.59
C ALA A 72 -16.90 5.39 -7.03
N PHE A 73 -17.53 6.15 -6.13
CA PHE A 73 -18.70 7.00 -6.43
C PHE A 73 -18.32 8.40 -6.97
N HIS A 74 -17.06 8.82 -6.79
CA HIS A 74 -16.55 10.08 -7.34
C HIS A 74 -16.01 9.96 -8.78
N LEU A 75 -15.77 8.73 -9.25
CA LEU A 75 -15.48 8.40 -10.65
C LEU A 75 -16.75 8.48 -11.51
#